data_AF-A0AAJ8LZ36-F1
#
_entry.id   AF-A0AAJ8LZ36-F1
#
_cell.length_a   1.000
_cell.length_b   1.000
_cell.length_c   1.000
_cell.angle_alpha   90.00
_cell.angle_beta   90.00
_cell.angle_gamma   90.00
#
_symmetry.space_group_name_H-M   'P 1'
#
loop_
_entity.id
_entity.type
_entity.pdbx_description
1 polymer ?
#
loop_
_entity_poly.entity_id
_entity_poly.type
_entity_poly.pdbx_seq_one_letter_code
_entity_poly.pdbx_strand_id
1 'polypeptide(L)'
;MMLCRLLILLGLTFPCVLASAAAQYHLKPDKDASVCFMKCHMQVIQTVQIEGTDTNSAQWITKNCQLDQWRTLMEACLPMACISAPDVAYAVEYGQSFCHRAGVKSMVLKLPESYILGPNGAYFRSKEYLGSGIGRSVPSVAVTGLVVVIGMAVIGGY
;
A
#
# COMPACT_ATOMS: atom_id res chain seq x y z
N MET A 1 -13.05 17.10 10.89
CA MET A 1 -12.79 18.35 10.13
C MET A 1 -11.46 18.92 10.58
N MET A 2 -10.56 19.16 9.62
CA MET A 2 -9.41 20.08 9.66
C MET A 2 -8.61 20.17 10.98
N LEU A 3 -7.63 19.28 11.16
CA LEU A 3 -6.53 19.47 12.12
C LEU A 3 -5.15 19.35 11.43
N CYS A 4 -5.07 19.88 10.21
CA CYS A 4 -3.81 20.10 9.49
C CYS A 4 -3.54 21.60 9.24
N ARG A 5 -4.23 22.49 9.97
CA ARG A 5 -4.05 23.95 9.86
C ARG A 5 -4.20 24.66 11.20
N LEU A 6 -3.40 24.30 12.21
CA LEU A 6 -3.15 25.21 13.34
C LEU A 6 -1.92 24.84 14.19
N LEU A 7 -0.79 24.48 13.57
CA LEU A 7 0.49 24.35 14.27
C LEU A 7 1.62 24.94 13.41
N ILE A 8 1.40 26.15 12.91
CA ILE A 8 2.47 26.99 12.37
C ILE A 8 2.91 27.87 13.55
N LEU A 9 3.84 27.41 14.39
CA LEU A 9 4.73 28.29 15.19
C LEU A 9 5.72 27.59 16.15
N LEU A 10 5.72 26.26 16.30
CA LEU A 10 6.82 25.57 17.00
C LEU A 10 7.39 24.46 16.10
N GLY A 11 8.64 24.65 15.66
CA GLY A 11 9.38 23.80 14.73
C GLY A 11 9.67 22.39 15.26
N LEU A 12 8.64 21.54 15.27
CA LEU A 12 8.79 20.09 15.34
C LEU A 12 8.25 19.50 14.05
N THR A 13 9.12 19.42 13.04
CA THR A 13 8.91 18.56 11.88
C THR A 13 8.94 17.11 12.37
N PHE A 14 7.84 16.62 12.93
CA PHE A 14 7.66 15.19 13.13
C PHE A 14 7.69 14.56 11.74
N PRO A 15 8.69 13.71 11.42
CA PRO A 15 8.67 13.02 10.15
C PRO A 15 7.40 12.17 10.14
N CYS A 16 6.54 12.39 9.15
CA CYS A 16 5.48 11.43 8.83
C CYS A 16 6.19 10.17 8.35
N VAL A 17 6.55 9.30 9.30
CA VAL A 17 7.19 8.03 9.00
C VAL A 17 6.14 7.13 8.39
N LEU A 18 6.29 6.83 7.10
CA LEU A 18 5.44 5.88 6.41
C LEU A 18 6.01 4.49 6.63
N ALA A 19 5.30 3.70 7.43
CA ALA A 19 5.56 2.28 7.59
C ALA A 19 5.71 1.59 6.22
N SER A 20 6.67 0.69 6.09
CA SER A 20 6.94 -0.01 4.84
C SER A 20 7.42 -1.44 5.10
N ALA A 21 6.70 -2.42 4.58
CA ALA A 21 7.11 -3.81 4.59
C ALA A 21 8.38 -3.98 3.76
N ALA A 22 8.50 -3.28 2.62
CA ALA A 22 9.72 -3.32 1.83
C ALA A 22 10.94 -2.84 2.62
N ALA A 23 10.80 -1.76 3.41
CA ALA A 23 11.88 -1.28 4.27
C ALA A 23 12.19 -2.28 5.40
N GLN A 24 11.16 -2.84 6.04
CA GLN A 24 11.31 -3.80 7.14
C GLN A 24 12.08 -5.06 6.72
N TYR A 25 11.86 -5.53 5.49
CA TYR A 25 12.45 -6.76 4.96
C TYR A 25 13.55 -6.51 3.93
N HIS A 26 14.04 -5.27 3.80
CA HIS A 26 15.11 -4.87 2.86
C HIS A 26 14.83 -5.20 1.39
N LEU A 27 13.54 -5.17 1.00
CA LEU A 27 13.09 -5.42 -0.37
C LEU A 27 13.02 -4.12 -1.18
N LYS A 28 13.11 -4.27 -2.50
CA LYS A 28 13.00 -3.19 -3.48
C LYS A 28 11.75 -3.42 -4.35
N PRO A 29 10.64 -2.69 -4.14
CA PRO A 29 9.40 -2.88 -4.91
C PRO A 29 9.55 -2.72 -6.43
N ASP A 30 10.61 -2.08 -6.90
CA ASP A 30 10.98 -1.95 -8.31
C ASP A 30 11.75 -3.14 -8.88
N LYS A 31 12.33 -4.01 -8.05
CA LYS A 31 13.21 -5.12 -8.46
C LYS A 31 12.75 -6.48 -7.96
N ASP A 32 12.29 -6.58 -6.72
CA ASP A 32 11.96 -7.83 -6.06
C ASP A 32 10.47 -8.14 -6.25
N ALA A 33 10.15 -9.09 -7.13
CA ALA A 33 8.77 -9.38 -7.49
C ALA A 33 7.97 -9.96 -6.30
N SER A 34 6.78 -9.40 -6.03
CA SER A 34 5.81 -10.03 -5.14
C SER A 34 5.09 -11.16 -5.89
N VAL A 35 5.29 -12.40 -5.44
CA VAL A 35 4.69 -13.59 -6.06
C VAL A 35 3.16 -13.57 -5.92
N CYS A 36 2.63 -13.22 -4.74
CA CYS A 36 1.19 -13.18 -4.54
C CYS A 36 0.52 -12.04 -5.31
N PHE A 37 1.18 -10.88 -5.48
CA PHE A 37 0.71 -9.84 -6.38
C PHE A 37 0.59 -10.35 -7.81
N MET A 38 1.64 -11.00 -8.34
CA MET A 38 1.62 -11.50 -9.72
C MET A 38 0.55 -12.57 -9.93
N LYS A 39 0.34 -13.44 -8.93
CA LYS A 39 -0.76 -14.41 -8.95
C LYS A 39 -2.11 -13.72 -9.05
N CYS A 40 -2.37 -12.72 -8.21
CA CYS A 40 -3.60 -11.94 -8.28
C CYS A 40 -3.75 -11.22 -9.62
N HIS A 41 -2.70 -10.56 -10.10
CA HIS A 41 -2.73 -9.86 -11.38
C HIS A 41 -3.16 -10.78 -12.51
N MET A 42 -2.56 -11.97 -12.61
CA MET A 42 -2.91 -12.96 -13.65
C MET A 42 -4.36 -13.45 -13.56
N GLN A 43 -4.92 -13.57 -12.36
CA GLN A 43 -6.34 -13.93 -12.17
C GLN A 43 -7.28 -12.78 -12.53
N VAL A 44 -6.94 -11.55 -12.11
CA VAL A 44 -7.79 -10.38 -12.33
C VAL A 44 -7.87 -10.03 -13.82
N ILE A 45 -6.77 -10.11 -14.58
CA ILE A 45 -6.81 -9.82 -16.03
C ILE A 45 -7.64 -10.84 -16.82
N GLN A 46 -7.89 -12.04 -16.29
CA GLN A 46 -8.80 -13.00 -16.92
C GLN A 46 -10.27 -12.64 -16.69
N THR A 47 -10.55 -11.79 -15.69
CA THR A 47 -11.91 -11.40 -15.29
C THR A 47 -12.27 -10.00 -15.80
N VAL A 48 -11.30 -9.08 -15.86
CA VAL A 48 -11.50 -7.69 -16.27
C VAL A 48 -11.28 -7.55 -17.76
N GLN A 49 -12.26 -6.99 -18.45
CA GLN A 49 -12.12 -6.59 -19.85
C GLN A 49 -11.62 -5.16 -19.95
N ILE A 50 -10.80 -4.87 -20.97
CA ILE A 50 -10.40 -3.51 -21.32
C ILE A 50 -11.26 -3.09 -22.51
N GLU A 51 -11.98 -1.97 -22.38
CA GLU A 51 -12.79 -1.44 -23.48
C GLU A 51 -11.95 -1.24 -24.76
N GLY A 52 -12.52 -1.65 -25.90
CA GLY A 52 -11.84 -1.59 -27.19
C GLY A 52 -10.82 -2.70 -27.43
N THR A 53 -10.80 -3.74 -26.59
CA THR A 53 -10.01 -4.96 -26.82
C THR A 53 -10.90 -6.19 -26.70
N ASP A 54 -10.61 -7.24 -27.47
CA ASP A 54 -11.34 -8.51 -27.38
C ASP A 54 -10.98 -9.28 -26.10
N THR A 55 -9.74 -9.14 -25.64
CA THR A 55 -9.22 -9.81 -24.43
C THR A 55 -8.21 -8.93 -23.71
N ASN A 56 -8.25 -8.94 -22.38
CA ASN A 56 -7.20 -8.36 -21.54
C ASN A 56 -5.98 -9.31 -21.46
N SER A 57 -4.82 -8.75 -21.15
CA SER A 57 -3.55 -9.48 -21.05
C SER A 57 -2.61 -8.80 -20.06
N ALA A 58 -1.60 -9.54 -19.60
CA ALA A 58 -0.60 -9.05 -18.64
C ALA A 58 0.25 -7.91 -19.20
N GLN A 59 0.30 -7.75 -20.52
CA GLN A 59 1.11 -6.71 -21.18
C GLN A 59 0.44 -5.33 -21.14
N TRP A 60 -0.89 -5.28 -20.95
CA TRP A 60 -1.65 -4.03 -20.88
C TRP A 60 -1.56 -3.34 -19.52
N ILE A 61 -0.35 -3.27 -18.95
CA ILE A 61 -0.12 -2.83 -17.56
C ILE A 61 -0.72 -1.44 -17.31
N THR A 62 -0.41 -0.45 -18.16
CA THR A 62 -0.92 0.91 -18.00
C THR A 62 -2.45 0.95 -18.00
N LYS A 63 -3.10 0.20 -18.91
CA LYS A 63 -4.57 0.14 -18.98
C LYS A 63 -5.15 -0.55 -17.74
N ASN A 64 -4.60 -1.68 -17.34
CA ASN A 64 -5.01 -2.39 -16.12
C ASN A 64 -4.91 -1.49 -14.87
N CYS A 65 -3.79 -0.79 -14.70
CA CYS A 65 -3.58 0.14 -13.58
C CYS A 65 -4.52 1.36 -13.59
N GLN A 66 -5.13 1.70 -14.72
CA GLN A 66 -6.11 2.79 -14.86
C GLN A 66 -7.55 2.34 -14.57
N LEU A 67 -7.81 1.03 -14.57
CA LEU A 67 -9.16 0.49 -14.36
C LEU A 67 -9.46 0.32 -12.87
N ASP A 68 -10.53 0.95 -12.41
CA ASP A 68 -10.98 0.80 -11.02
C ASP A 68 -11.44 -0.62 -10.72
N GLN A 69 -12.06 -1.31 -11.69
CA GLN A 69 -12.42 -2.72 -11.53
C GLN A 69 -11.20 -3.63 -11.31
N TRP A 70 -10.11 -3.40 -12.05
CA TRP A 70 -8.86 -4.12 -11.84
C TRP A 70 -8.33 -3.88 -10.42
N ARG A 71 -8.30 -2.61 -10.00
CA ARG A 71 -7.86 -2.22 -8.65
C ARG A 71 -8.67 -2.92 -7.57
N THR A 72 -10.01 -2.83 -7.62
CA THR A 72 -10.89 -3.44 -6.61
C THR A 72 -10.72 -4.96 -6.53
N LEU A 73 -10.59 -5.64 -7.67
CA LEU A 73 -10.38 -7.09 -7.67
C LEU A 73 -8.97 -7.47 -7.16
N MET A 74 -7.95 -6.66 -7.43
CA MET A 74 -6.63 -6.83 -6.83
C MET A 74 -6.71 -6.67 -5.29
N GLU A 75 -7.34 -5.61 -4.80
CA GLU A 75 -7.52 -5.35 -3.37
C GLU A 75 -8.24 -6.50 -2.64
N ALA A 76 -9.23 -7.11 -3.29
CA ALA A 76 -9.91 -8.29 -2.76
C ALA A 76 -9.04 -9.55 -2.82
N CYS A 77 -8.27 -9.74 -3.89
CA CYS A 77 -7.46 -10.94 -4.10
C CYS A 77 -6.26 -11.03 -3.15
N LEU A 78 -5.57 -9.92 -2.88
CA LEU A 78 -4.31 -9.93 -2.12
C LEU A 78 -4.45 -10.60 -0.73
N PRO A 79 -5.45 -10.27 0.10
CA PRO A 79 -5.71 -10.97 1.36
C PRO A 79 -5.91 -12.49 1.26
N MET A 80 -6.40 -12.98 0.11
CA MET A 80 -6.69 -14.40 -0.11
C MET A 80 -5.49 -15.16 -0.68
N ALA A 81 -4.68 -14.48 -1.50
CA ALA A 81 -3.58 -15.11 -2.24
C ALA A 81 -2.23 -15.07 -1.52
N CYS A 82 -1.98 -14.04 -0.71
CA CYS A 82 -0.74 -13.89 0.04
C CYS A 82 -0.76 -14.71 1.33
N ILE A 83 0.41 -15.13 1.80
CA ILE A 83 0.54 -16.11 2.89
C ILE A 83 0.43 -15.46 4.27
N SER A 84 0.76 -14.17 4.38
CA SER A 84 0.84 -13.46 5.66
C SER A 84 0.57 -11.97 5.51
N ALA A 85 0.33 -11.28 6.63
CA ALA A 85 0.14 -9.83 6.64
C ALA A 85 1.35 -9.02 6.11
N PRO A 86 2.61 -9.36 6.44
CA PRO A 86 3.77 -8.78 5.79
C PRO A 86 3.80 -8.96 4.26
N ASP A 87 3.45 -10.16 3.78
CA ASP A 87 3.41 -10.48 2.35
C ASP A 87 2.35 -9.65 1.63
N VAL A 88 1.16 -9.50 2.23
CA VAL A 88 0.10 -8.60 1.74
C VAL A 88 0.58 -7.14 1.69
N ALA A 89 1.22 -6.66 2.76
CA ALA A 89 1.73 -5.29 2.81
C ALA A 89 2.78 -5.04 1.74
N TYR A 90 3.71 -5.98 1.55
CA TYR A 90 4.71 -5.89 0.49
C TYR A 90 4.08 -5.97 -0.90
N ALA A 91 3.05 -6.80 -1.10
CA ALA A 91 2.34 -6.90 -2.37
C ALA A 91 1.62 -5.60 -2.76
N VAL A 92 1.08 -4.86 -1.78
CA VAL A 92 0.51 -3.51 -2.00
C VAL A 92 1.60 -2.53 -2.45
N GLU A 93 2.74 -2.49 -1.76
CA GLU A 93 3.88 -1.63 -2.12
C GLU A 93 4.45 -1.98 -3.51
N TYR A 94 4.58 -3.27 -3.80
CA TYR A 94 4.99 -3.78 -5.11
C TYR A 94 3.99 -3.37 -6.19
N GLY A 95 2.68 -3.51 -5.95
CA GLY A 95 1.64 -3.13 -6.89
C GLY A 95 1.65 -1.63 -7.22
N GLN A 96 1.86 -0.78 -6.22
CA GLN A 96 2.03 0.65 -6.45
C GLN A 96 3.27 0.95 -7.31
N SER A 97 4.39 0.30 -7.03
CA SER A 97 5.61 0.41 -7.86
C SER A 97 5.38 -0.10 -9.28
N PHE A 98 4.69 -1.23 -9.44
CA PHE A 98 4.35 -1.84 -10.73
C PHE A 98 3.60 -0.86 -11.64
N CYS A 99 2.55 -0.21 -11.12
CA CYS A 99 1.82 0.80 -11.88
C CYS A 99 2.57 2.11 -12.07
N HIS A 100 3.38 2.53 -11.09
CA HIS A 100 4.23 3.72 -11.24
C HIS A 100 5.22 3.55 -12.40
N ARG A 101 5.89 2.38 -12.50
CA ARG A 101 6.81 2.08 -13.61
C ARG A 101 6.12 2.08 -14.97
N ALA A 102 4.82 1.79 -15.01
CA ALA A 102 3.97 1.87 -16.21
C ALA A 102 3.38 3.26 -16.47
N GLY A 103 3.80 4.28 -15.72
CA GLY A 103 3.38 5.68 -15.87
C GLY A 103 2.13 6.09 -15.08
N VAL A 104 1.49 5.17 -14.34
CA VAL A 104 0.26 5.43 -13.58
C VAL A 104 0.61 5.69 -12.11
N LYS A 105 0.98 6.95 -11.81
CA LYS A 105 1.46 7.34 -10.46
C LYS A 105 0.37 7.49 -9.40
N SER A 106 -0.88 7.68 -9.82
CA SER A 106 -2.04 7.87 -8.93
C SER A 106 -2.68 6.55 -8.47
N MET A 107 -2.23 5.41 -8.99
CA MET A 107 -2.75 4.10 -8.59
C MET A 107 -2.31 3.79 -7.16
N VAL A 108 -3.27 3.51 -6.30
CA VAL A 108 -3.07 3.06 -4.92
C VAL A 108 -3.99 1.88 -4.69
N LEU A 109 -3.43 0.79 -4.15
CA LEU A 109 -4.17 -0.37 -3.66
C LEU A 109 -4.44 -0.19 -2.16
N LYS A 110 -5.69 -0.38 -1.77
CA LYS A 110 -6.15 -0.31 -0.38
C LYS A 110 -6.61 -1.68 0.07
N LEU A 111 -6.16 -2.09 1.24
CA LEU A 111 -6.66 -3.33 1.82
C LEU A 111 -8.09 -3.14 2.32
N PRO A 112 -8.97 -4.16 2.17
CA PRO A 112 -10.30 -4.11 2.73
C PRO A 112 -10.27 -3.83 4.23
N GLU A 113 -11.22 -3.02 4.71
CA GLU A 113 -11.28 -2.64 6.13
C GLU A 113 -11.40 -3.87 7.04
N SER A 114 -12.15 -4.88 6.61
CA SER A 114 -12.28 -6.17 7.31
C SER A 114 -10.94 -6.87 7.52
N TYR A 115 -10.00 -6.74 6.59
CA TYR A 115 -8.66 -7.32 6.72
C TYR A 115 -7.82 -6.57 7.76
N ILE A 116 -7.88 -5.24 7.74
CA ILE A 116 -7.14 -4.36 8.67
C ILE A 116 -7.69 -4.48 10.10
N LEU A 117 -9.00 -4.61 10.27
CA LEU A 117 -9.63 -4.78 11.58
C LEU A 117 -9.57 -6.22 12.08
N GLY A 118 -9.35 -7.19 11.18
CA GLY A 118 -9.22 -8.60 11.51
C GLY A 118 -7.90 -8.97 12.22
N PRO A 119 -7.69 -10.28 12.48
CA PRO A 119 -6.49 -10.78 13.17
C PRO A 119 -5.17 -10.39 12.49
N ASN A 120 -5.15 -10.42 11.15
CA ASN A 120 -3.99 -10.02 10.34
C ASN A 120 -3.66 -8.53 10.46
N GLY A 121 -4.62 -7.73 10.91
CA GLY A 121 -4.45 -6.32 11.24
C GLY A 121 -3.39 -6.03 12.31
N ALA A 122 -3.09 -7.01 13.18
CA ALA A 122 -2.12 -6.83 14.26
C ALA A 122 -0.73 -6.44 13.73
N TYR A 123 -0.34 -6.97 12.57
CA TYR A 123 0.91 -6.61 11.91
C TYR A 123 0.98 -5.11 11.57
N PHE A 124 -0.09 -4.54 11.01
CA PHE A 124 -0.13 -3.12 10.62
C PHE A 124 -0.12 -2.17 11.82
N ARG A 125 -0.39 -2.69 13.02
CA ARG A 125 -0.33 -1.95 14.30
C ARG A 125 0.95 -2.24 15.09
N SER A 126 1.80 -3.13 14.60
CA SER A 126 3.00 -3.57 15.33
C SER A 126 4.06 -2.46 15.35
N LYS A 127 4.86 -2.42 16.41
CA LYS A 127 5.93 -1.41 16.53
C LYS A 127 6.99 -1.61 15.45
N GLU A 128 7.23 -2.84 15.05
CA GLU A 128 8.21 -3.23 14.03
C GLU A 128 7.80 -2.68 12.66
N TYR A 129 6.53 -2.85 12.27
CA TYR A 129 6.03 -2.30 11.01
C TYR A 129 5.97 -0.77 11.05
N LEU A 130 5.42 -0.19 12.12
CA LEU A 130 5.32 1.26 12.24
C LEU A 130 6.69 1.95 12.31
N GLY A 131 7.70 1.27 12.88
CA GLY A 131 9.08 1.75 12.96
C GLY A 131 9.91 1.52 11.70
N SER A 132 9.43 0.74 10.72
CA SER A 132 10.24 0.39 9.55
C SER A 132 10.43 1.54 8.55
N GLY A 133 9.62 2.60 8.64
CA GLY A 133 9.73 3.76 7.76
C GLY A 133 10.86 4.72 8.10
N ILE A 134 11.58 4.52 9.20
CA ILE A 134 12.63 5.43 9.67
C ILE A 134 13.76 5.42 8.64
N GLY A 135 13.88 6.53 7.88
CA GLY A 135 14.92 6.72 6.84
C GLY A 135 14.39 7.09 5.45
N ARG A 136 13.07 7.08 5.19
CA ARG A 136 12.49 7.57 3.93
C ARG A 136 11.86 8.96 4.10
N SER A 137 12.63 10.01 3.84
CA SER A 137 12.07 11.35 3.62
C SER A 137 11.32 11.36 2.29
N VAL A 138 9.99 11.41 2.32
CA VAL A 138 9.18 11.53 1.11
C VAL A 138 9.01 13.01 0.78
N PRO A 139 9.32 13.49 -0.44
CA PRO A 139 8.90 14.83 -0.86
C PRO A 139 7.38 14.91 -0.85
N SER A 140 6.85 16.07 -0.44
CA SER A 140 5.46 16.32 -0.02
C SER A 140 4.38 16.22 -1.11
N VAL A 141 4.35 15.15 -1.91
CA VAL A 141 3.31 14.95 -2.92
C VAL A 141 2.86 13.50 -2.92
N ALA A 142 1.63 13.31 -2.41
CA ALA A 142 0.81 12.11 -2.49
C ALA A 142 1.31 10.87 -1.70
N VAL A 143 0.98 10.83 -0.40
CA VAL A 143 0.89 9.54 0.31
C VAL A 143 -0.44 9.44 1.03
N THR A 144 -1.41 8.85 0.34
CA THR A 144 -2.68 8.38 0.90
C THR A 144 -2.71 6.86 0.88
N GLY A 145 -1.75 6.25 1.58
CA GLY A 145 -1.82 4.88 2.11
C GLY A 145 -2.07 4.92 3.62
N LEU A 146 -3.04 5.74 4.04
CA LEU A 146 -3.17 6.20 5.41
C LEU A 146 -3.86 5.16 6.29
N VAL A 147 -3.09 4.33 6.99
CA VAL A 147 -3.52 3.82 8.32
C VAL A 147 -2.75 4.62 9.35
N VAL A 148 -3.30 5.78 9.73
CA VAL A 148 -2.79 6.57 10.87
C VAL A 148 -3.34 5.92 12.14
N VAL A 149 -2.52 5.13 12.83
CA VAL A 149 -2.77 4.79 14.22
C VAL A 149 -2.03 5.82 15.06
N ILE A 150 -2.78 6.76 15.63
CA ILE A 150 -2.24 7.70 16.63
C ILE A 150 -1.95 6.87 17.88
N GLY A 151 -0.69 6.47 18.06
CA GLY A 151 -0.22 5.97 19.33
C GLY A 151 -0.21 7.12 20.33
N MET A 152 -1.25 7.25 21.15
CA MET A 152 -1.16 8.07 22.35
C MET A 152 -0.15 7.41 23.28
N ALA A 153 1.09 7.92 23.30
CA ALA A 153 2.01 7.65 24.38
C ALA A 153 1.39 8.27 25.65
N VAL A 154 0.73 7.44 26.46
CA VAL A 154 0.38 7.80 27.83
C VAL A 154 1.70 7.87 28.61
N ILE A 155 2.29 9.06 28.68
CA ILE A 155 3.31 9.36 29.67
C ILE A 155 2.54 9.56 30.98
N GLY A 156 2.20 8.45 31.63
CA GLY A 156 1.69 8.43 33.00
C GLY A 156 2.87 8.42 33.95
N GLY A 157 3.41 9.60 34.25
CA GLY A 157 4.25 9.80 35.42
C GLY A 157 3.37 9.94 36.65
N TYR A 158 3.55 9.04 37.60
CA TYR A 158 3.36 9.27 39.03
C TYR A 158 4.54 8.65 39.76
#